data_AF-A0A834UNJ1-F1
#
_entry.id   AF-A0A834UNJ1-F1
#
_cell.length_a   1.000
_cell.length_b   1.000
_cell.length_c   1.000
_cell.angle_alpha   90.00
_cell.angle_beta   90.00
_cell.angle_gamma   90.00
#
_symmetry.space_group_name_H-M   'P 1'
#
loop_
_entity.id
_entity.type
_entity.pdbx_description
1 polymer ?
#
loop_
_entity_poly.entity_id
_entity_poly.type
_entity_poly.pdbx_seq_one_letter_code
_entity_poly.pdbx_strand_id
1 'polypeptide(L)'
;MASCIQWVDKTKGIFQFVSKNKEKLAELWGKKKGNRKTMTYQKMARALRNYGRTGEITKIRRKLTYQFSEAVLQRLSPPHFLGKEIFQSQPVQPDQEYLSLSNWNANHNYAYTNYHELNYVDC
;
A
#
# COMPACT_ATOMS: atom_id res chain seq x y z
N MET A 1 17.95 -7.08 15.04
CA MET A 1 16.60 -7.28 14.46
C MET A 1 16.73 -8.15 13.22
N ALA A 2 15.98 -9.25 13.11
CA ALA A 2 16.10 -10.13 11.95
C ALA A 2 15.31 -9.56 10.76
N SER A 3 15.97 -9.33 9.62
CA SER A 3 15.33 -8.85 8.39
C SER A 3 14.28 -9.86 7.92
N CYS A 4 13.05 -9.40 7.68
CA CYS A 4 11.95 -10.26 7.22
C CYS A 4 11.65 -10.10 5.72
N ILE A 5 12.08 -8.98 5.14
CA ILE A 5 11.92 -8.59 3.74
C ILE A 5 13.15 -7.79 3.33
N GLN A 6 13.54 -7.89 2.06
CA GLN A 6 14.71 -7.18 1.51
C GLN A 6 14.50 -6.82 0.04
N TRP A 7 15.16 -5.75 -0.41
CA TRP A 7 15.27 -5.43 -1.82
C TRP A 7 16.23 -6.43 -2.50
N VAL A 8 15.81 -6.96 -3.64
CA VAL A 8 16.69 -7.66 -4.59
C VAL A 8 17.19 -6.67 -5.62
N ASP A 9 16.30 -5.80 -6.09
CA ASP A 9 16.58 -4.69 -6.98
C ASP A 9 15.62 -3.55 -6.63
N LYS A 10 16.14 -2.49 -6.00
CA LYS A 10 15.31 -1.38 -5.52
C LYS A 10 14.79 -0.53 -6.68
N THR A 11 15.57 -0.35 -7.76
CA THR A 11 15.17 0.50 -8.88
C THR A 11 14.03 -0.14 -9.65
N LYS A 12 14.07 -1.46 -9.84
CA LYS A 12 12.97 -2.21 -10.49
C LYS A 12 11.83 -2.62 -9.54
N GLY A 13 11.89 -2.21 -8.28
CA GLY A 13 10.88 -2.57 -7.28
C GLY A 13 10.82 -4.06 -6.92
N ILE A 14 11.89 -4.83 -7.14
CA ILE A 14 11.94 -6.26 -6.86
C ILE A 14 12.37 -6.51 -5.42
N PHE A 15 11.51 -7.16 -4.65
CA PHE A 15 11.76 -7.51 -3.26
C PHE A 15 11.54 -9.00 -3.00
N GLN A 16 12.11 -9.48 -1.90
CA GLN A 16 12.01 -10.87 -1.48
C GLN A 16 11.73 -10.99 0.02
N PHE A 17 10.85 -11.92 0.40
CA PHE A 17 10.69 -12.33 1.79
C PHE A 17 11.83 -13.25 2.23
N VAL A 18 12.40 -12.99 3.39
CA VAL A 18 13.45 -13.83 3.97
C VAL A 18 12.83 -15.14 4.46
N SER A 19 13.24 -16.27 3.89
CA SER A 19 12.58 -17.56 4.11
C SER A 19 12.42 -17.95 5.58
N LYS A 20 13.43 -17.66 6.41
CA LYS A 20 13.43 -17.95 7.85
C LYS A 20 12.42 -17.10 8.63
N ASN A 21 12.14 -15.87 8.18
CA ASN A 21 11.39 -14.87 8.93
C ASN A 21 10.06 -14.47 8.26
N LYS A 22 9.69 -15.10 7.15
CA LYS A 22 8.49 -14.75 6.36
C LYS A 22 7.18 -14.88 7.15
N GLU A 23 7.12 -15.83 8.09
CA GLU A 23 5.94 -15.99 8.97
C GLU A 23 5.81 -14.82 9.94
N LYS A 24 6.93 -14.38 10.55
CA LYS A 24 6.93 -13.24 11.46
C LYS A 24 6.40 -11.97 10.81
N LEU A 25 6.78 -11.70 9.56
CA LEU A 25 6.22 -10.56 8.82
C LEU A 25 4.73 -10.72 8.56
N ALA A 26 4.28 -11.92 8.19
CA ALA A 26 2.86 -12.17 7.97
C ALA A 26 2.05 -11.98 9.26
N GLU A 27 2.54 -12.47 10.40
CA GLU A 27 1.92 -12.27 11.71
C GLU A 27 1.85 -10.79 12.09
N LEU A 28 2.94 -10.04 11.92
CA LEU A 28 2.97 -8.59 12.15
C LEU A 28 1.97 -7.86 11.26
N TRP A 29 1.85 -8.25 9.99
CA TRP A 29 0.83 -7.72 9.09
C TRP A 29 -0.59 -8.00 9.59
N GLY A 30 -0.86 -9.24 10.03
CA GLY A 30 -2.15 -9.62 10.61
C GLY A 30 -2.50 -8.81 11.86
N LYS A 31 -1.53 -8.64 12.77
CA LYS A 31 -1.68 -7.80 13.98
C LYS A 31 -1.96 -6.35 13.61
N LYS A 32 -1.21 -5.78 12.67
CA LYS A 32 -1.40 -4.40 12.20
C LYS A 32 -2.78 -4.18 11.56
N LYS A 33 -3.34 -5.20 10.91
CA LYS A 33 -4.68 -5.15 10.29
C LYS A 33 -5.83 -5.54 11.25
N GLY A 34 -5.54 -5.90 12.50
CA GLY A 34 -6.56 -6.32 13.47
C GLY A 34 -7.23 -7.65 13.12
N ASN A 35 -6.55 -8.55 12.43
CA ASN A 35 -7.14 -9.83 12.04
C ASN A 35 -7.46 -10.68 13.27
N ARG A 36 -8.71 -11.15 13.37
CA ARG A 36 -9.16 -12.07 14.44
C ARG A 36 -8.38 -13.39 14.46
N LYS A 37 -7.93 -13.86 13.29
CA LYS A 37 -7.14 -15.09 13.12
C LYS A 37 -5.72 -14.75 12.70
N THR A 38 -4.76 -15.54 13.15
CA THR A 38 -3.34 -15.40 12.77
C THR A 38 -3.18 -15.39 11.26
N MET A 39 -2.50 -14.36 10.77
CA MET A 39 -2.06 -14.24 9.40
C MET A 39 -0.79 -15.08 9.20
N THR A 40 -0.82 -15.96 8.20
CA THR A 40 0.33 -16.79 7.82
C THR A 40 0.87 -16.33 6.48
N TYR A 41 2.12 -16.67 6.18
CA TYR A 41 2.72 -16.33 4.89
C TYR A 41 1.90 -16.90 3.72
N GLN A 42 1.32 -18.11 3.87
CA GLN A 42 0.47 -18.72 2.84
C GLN A 42 -0.77 -17.87 2.53
N LYS A 43 -1.47 -17.37 3.56
CA LYS A 43 -2.65 -16.50 3.40
C LYS A 43 -2.27 -15.15 2.82
N MET A 44 -1.18 -14.56 3.30
CA MET A 44 -0.66 -13.30 2.78
C MET A 44 -0.22 -13.45 1.32
N ALA A 45 0.47 -14.55 0.96
CA ALA A 45 0.86 -14.84 -0.42
C ALA A 45 -0.37 -15.05 -1.32
N ARG A 46 -1.47 -15.61 -0.80
CA ARG A 46 -2.74 -15.66 -1.53
C ARG A 46 -3.27 -14.26 -1.81
N ALA A 47 -3.26 -13.36 -0.83
CA ALA A 47 -3.66 -11.96 -1.03
C ALA A 47 -2.75 -11.24 -2.03
N LEU A 48 -1.42 -11.43 -1.95
CA LEU A 48 -0.47 -10.83 -2.89
C LEU A 48 -0.73 -11.24 -4.34
N ARG A 49 -1.17 -12.47 -4.60
CA ARG A 49 -1.51 -12.92 -5.95
C ARG A 49 -2.73 -12.21 -6.54
N ASN A 50 -3.63 -11.66 -5.72
CA ASN A 50 -4.78 -10.91 -6.22
C ASN A 50 -4.35 -9.61 -6.93
N TYR A 51 -3.23 -9.01 -6.52
CA TYR A 51 -2.65 -7.83 -7.18
C TYR A 51 -2.08 -8.13 -8.57
N GLY A 52 -1.91 -9.40 -8.94
CA GLY A 52 -1.57 -9.76 -10.32
C GLY A 52 -2.63 -9.32 -11.33
N ARG A 53 -3.89 -9.11 -10.89
CA ARG A 53 -4.97 -8.58 -11.73
C ARG A 53 -4.90 -7.08 -11.92
N THR A 54 -4.49 -6.34 -10.89
CA THR A 54 -4.34 -4.87 -10.94
C THR A 54 -2.99 -4.44 -11.50
N GLY A 55 -2.01 -5.36 -11.54
CA GLY A 55 -0.64 -5.09 -11.97
C GLY A 55 0.22 -4.41 -10.90
N GLU A 56 -0.35 -4.05 -9.74
CA GLU A 56 0.37 -3.31 -8.70
C GLU A 56 1.53 -4.11 -8.12
N ILE A 57 1.32 -5.42 -7.93
CA ILE A 57 2.33 -6.38 -7.48
C ILE A 57 2.28 -7.62 -8.38
N THR A 58 3.42 -7.97 -8.95
CA THR A 58 3.56 -9.16 -9.80
C THR A 58 4.44 -10.22 -9.14
N LYS A 59 4.07 -11.49 -9.29
CA LYS A 59 4.88 -12.62 -8.84
C LYS A 59 6.00 -12.90 -9.84
N ILE A 60 7.25 -12.84 -9.38
CA ILE A 60 8.42 -13.24 -10.18
C ILE A 60 8.62 -14.75 -10.09
N ARG A 61 9.08 -15.42 -11.14
CA ARG A 61 9.41 -16.87 -11.12
C ARG A 61 10.71 -17.16 -10.34
N ARG A 62 10.76 -16.69 -9.10
CA ARG A 62 11.83 -16.86 -8.11
C ARG A 62 11.21 -17.04 -6.72
N LYS A 63 11.86 -17.83 -5.87
CA LYS A 63 11.38 -18.15 -4.52
C LYS A 63 11.14 -16.88 -3.70
N LEU A 64 9.91 -16.72 -3.19
CA LEU A 64 9.49 -15.62 -2.31
C LEU A 64 9.70 -14.20 -2.87
N THR A 65 9.87 -14.07 -4.19
CA THR A 65 10.17 -12.81 -4.85
C THR A 65 8.94 -12.24 -5.54
N TYR A 66 8.75 -10.94 -5.40
CA TYR A 66 7.67 -10.15 -5.98
C TYR A 66 8.23 -8.83 -6.49
N GLN A 67 7.47 -8.15 -7.34
CA GLN A 67 7.86 -6.88 -7.93
C GLN A 67 6.69 -5.90 -7.82
N PHE A 68 6.98 -4.68 -7.35
CA PHE A 68 6.06 -3.54 -7.48
C PHE A 68 6.10 -2.98 -8.90
N SER A 69 4.96 -2.55 -9.43
CA SER A 69 4.94 -1.79 -10.69
C SER A 69 5.60 -0.41 -10.53
N GLU A 70 6.13 0.12 -11.64
CA GLU A 70 6.67 1.48 -11.70
C GLU A 70 5.66 2.53 -11.20
N ALA A 71 4.38 2.38 -11.55
CA ALA A 71 3.33 3.27 -11.07
C ALA A 71 3.21 3.29 -9.54
N VAL A 72 3.36 2.14 -8.87
CA VAL A 72 3.39 2.08 -7.39
C VAL A 72 4.65 2.75 -6.85
N LEU A 73 5.81 2.51 -7.46
CA LEU A 73 7.07 3.11 -7.02
C LEU A 73 7.05 4.64 -7.14
N GLN A 74 6.51 5.17 -8.24
CA GLN A 74 6.35 6.62 -8.45
C GLN A 74 5.41 7.25 -7.43
N ARG A 75 4.25 6.62 -7.16
CA ARG A 75 3.29 7.11 -6.16
C ARG A 75 3.84 7.11 -4.73
N LEU A 76 4.76 6.20 -4.41
CA LEU A 76 5.37 6.08 -3.09
C LEU A 76 6.67 6.87 -2.96
N SER A 77 7.22 7.39 -4.06
CA SER A 77 8.32 8.35 -4.00
C SER A 77 7.79 9.63 -3.35
N PRO A 78 8.49 10.20 -2.35
CA PRO A 78 8.20 11.56 -1.91
C PRO A 78 8.13 12.47 -3.15
N PRO A 79 7.23 13.47 -3.17
CA PRO A 79 7.32 14.53 -4.14
C PRO A 79 8.72 15.10 -3.98
N HIS A 80 9.59 14.86 -4.98
CA HIS A 80 10.82 15.59 -5.05
C HIS A 80 10.40 17.05 -4.99
N PHE A 81 10.90 17.75 -3.96
CA PHE A 81 10.68 19.17 -3.72
C PHE A 81 11.33 19.93 -4.87
N LEU A 82 10.69 19.93 -6.03
CA LEU A 82 11.10 20.69 -7.20
C LEU A 82 10.56 22.11 -6.99
N GLY A 83 11.20 22.80 -6.03
CA GLY A 83 11.26 24.24 -6.08
C GLY A 83 11.99 24.61 -7.36
N LYS A 84 11.24 25.10 -8.35
CA LYS A 84 11.63 26.16 -9.30
C LYS A 84 10.45 26.48 -10.22
N GLU A 85 9.76 27.56 -9.85
CA GLU A 85 9.45 28.70 -10.72
C GLU A 85 9.19 28.38 -12.20
N ILE A 86 7.92 28.21 -12.59
CA ILE A 86 7.47 28.55 -13.95
C ILE A 86 6.22 29.42 -13.81
N PHE A 87 6.50 30.74 -13.85
CA PHE A 87 5.66 31.84 -14.32
C PHE A 87 4.14 31.73 -14.21
N GLN A 88 3.60 32.66 -13.40
CA GLN A 88 2.24 33.16 -13.49
C GLN A 88 1.89 33.56 -14.93
N SER A 89 0.97 32.82 -15.54
CA SER A 89 -0.09 33.38 -16.39
C SER A 89 -1.22 32.36 -16.55
N GLN A 90 -2.36 32.66 -15.94
CA GLN A 90 -3.69 32.12 -16.23
C GLN A 90 -4.44 33.24 -16.99
N PRO A 91 -5.52 32.98 -17.78
CA PRO A 91 -6.53 31.93 -17.50
C PRO A 91 -7.20 31.25 -18.71
N VAL A 92 -7.45 29.94 -18.63
CA VAL A 92 -8.65 29.30 -19.24
C VAL A 92 -9.10 28.13 -18.34
N GLN A 93 -10.38 28.11 -17.99
CA GLN A 93 -11.12 27.14 -17.15
C GLN A 93 -12.13 26.37 -18.05
N PRO A 94 -12.90 25.36 -17.58
CA PRO A 94 -12.58 24.24 -16.69
C PRO A 94 -13.19 22.91 -17.19
N ASP A 95 -12.47 21.78 -17.21
CA ASP A 95 -13.11 20.46 -17.43
C ASP A 95 -12.66 19.41 -16.39
N GLN A 96 -13.48 19.32 -15.33
CA GLN A 96 -14.00 18.13 -14.63
C GLN A 96 -13.16 16.88 -14.27
N GLU A 97 -11.83 16.80 -14.41
CA GLU A 97 -11.11 15.55 -14.04
C GLU A 97 -10.32 15.56 -12.72
N TYR A 98 -10.38 16.64 -11.93
CA TYR A 98 -9.55 16.79 -10.71
C TYR A 98 -10.29 16.62 -9.37
N LEU A 99 -11.32 15.78 -9.31
CA LEU A 99 -12.02 15.44 -8.05
C LEU A 99 -11.88 13.95 -7.65
N SER A 100 -11.09 13.15 -8.38
CA SER A 100 -10.98 11.71 -8.13
C SER A 100 -10.02 11.33 -6.98
N LEU A 101 -9.05 12.20 -6.62
CA LEU A 101 -8.02 11.85 -5.62
C LEU A 101 -8.44 12.11 -4.17
N SER A 102 -9.44 12.96 -3.93
CA SER A 102 -9.93 13.32 -2.60
C SER A 102 -11.01 12.37 -2.05
N ASN A 103 -11.57 11.48 -2.88
CA ASN A 103 -12.70 10.63 -2.49
C ASN A 103 -12.33 9.41 -1.63
N TRP A 104 -11.06 8.99 -1.60
CA TRP A 104 -10.63 7.86 -0.75
C TRP A 104 -10.36 8.26 0.71
N ASN A 105 -10.03 9.54 0.97
CA ASN A 105 -9.79 10.06 2.32
C ASN A 105 -11.09 10.33 3.10
N ALA A 106 -12.20 10.64 2.42
CA ALA A 106 -13.49 10.85 3.07
C ALA A 106 -14.10 9.52 3.59
N ASN A 107 -13.98 8.43 2.83
CA ASN A 107 -14.53 7.13 3.22
C ASN A 107 -13.78 6.46 4.40
N HIS A 108 -12.47 6.70 4.54
CA HIS A 108 -11.71 6.15 5.67
C HIS A 108 -12.00 6.85 6.99
N ASN A 109 -12.34 8.15 6.96
CA ASN A 109 -12.73 8.87 8.17
C ASN A 109 -14.15 8.50 8.62
N TYR A 110 -15.12 8.36 7.71
CA TYR A 110 -16.49 7.98 8.08
C TYR A 110 -16.61 6.56 8.65
N ALA A 111 -15.75 5.64 8.18
CA ALA A 111 -15.68 4.30 8.74
C ALA A 111 -15.03 4.29 10.13
N TYR A 112 -13.96 5.08 10.36
CA TYR A 112 -13.27 5.10 11.66
C TYR A 112 -14.09 5.80 12.75
N THR A 113 -14.85 6.85 12.42
CA THR A 113 -15.74 7.52 13.38
C THR A 113 -16.96 6.68 13.75
N ASN A 114 -17.55 5.93 12.80
CA ASN A 114 -18.70 5.06 13.09
C ASN A 114 -18.39 3.88 14.04
N TYR A 115 -17.16 3.38 14.07
CA TYR A 115 -16.79 2.33 15.04
C TYR A 115 -16.59 2.88 16.47
N HIS A 116 -16.36 4.18 16.62
CA HIS A 116 -16.09 4.80 17.92
C HIS A 116 -17.32 5.44 18.57
N GLU A 117 -18.40 5.69 17.81
CA GLU A 117 -19.67 6.25 18.33
C GLU A 117 -20.71 5.21 18.79
N LEU A 118 -20.54 3.92 18.49
CA LEU A 118 -21.47 2.85 18.93
C LEU A 118 -21.08 2.16 20.25
N ASN A 119 -20.06 2.66 20.96
CA ASN A 119 -19.62 2.09 22.26
C ASN A 119 -19.89 3.02 23.47
N TYR A 120 -20.80 3.99 23.33
CA TYR A 120 -21.23 4.79 24.48
C TYR A 120 -22.73 5.14 24.41
N VAL A 121 -23.60 4.12 24.48
CA VAL A 121 -24.99 4.28 24.92
C VAL A 121 -25.40 3.02 25.68
N ASP A 122 -25.30 3.13 27.01
CA ASP A 122 -26.04 2.49 28.11
C ASP A 122 -26.61 1.05 27.97
N CYS A 123 -25.99 0.09 28.67
CA CYS A 123 -26.58 -0.67 29.79
C CYS A 123 -25.51 -1.54 30.48
#